data_AF-W9NJJ5-F1
#
_entry.id   AF-W9NJJ5-F1
#
_cell.length_a   1.000
_cell.length_b   1.000
_cell.length_c   1.000
_cell.angle_alpha   90.00
_cell.angle_beta   90.00
_cell.angle_gamma   90.00
#
_symmetry.space_group_name_H-M   'P 1'
#
loop_
_entity.id
_entity.type
_entity.pdbx_description
1 polymer ?
#
loop_
_entity_poly.entity_id
_entity_poly.type
_entity_poly.pdbx_seq_one_letter_code
_entity_poly.pdbx_strand_id
1 'polypeptide(L)'
;MFTKSLLMSLLLAGTAIKGCEACGSCVEPRHAGDEGNSSARSLIHDAIKALGGRQSLHNLHGVTYESPEILRVSTLMQNYNLFHSDRYVVSHGSQNISYSFSDTMAQRIDRNYQLSDYFFFGTPSIPPVQFSLVMKSGPEGYACYTEGNDFVFVPGNVTTGYTDSALADYLLFQAQKMSPRLLLDIERHRLQSVNVDINGVPFPAVHDKDLDLTVAFNLETKLPFVFRSFEDHAIFGRTENDLRLFNYKEVNGIMFPTQRLVVQNGTSVLEQTTFAKVIPNPKFPDDFFDGLDEDKSATPRVPPSKIDGYSHAEIGEYWTNALWGGPYAGTYDNLTSETLGEDLPNAHRLLVENNPVVEHLVLDFEDGVIVYEAPPHQTDLVIRWVKENLKKPITHIFPTHHHHDHNYDIHKYVELGAKIIAPEVGAPYWKQIPGAEIITFTEEEPFIYSDDTMQARFIWHSEAPHAADWSYSIVTTKCPTANSTMLAYEADAFSTLTHFDTQLAYGWLNLAVLDGMSRNTTVVPTHGRPVPLSVLLDQIDYVYPPFDSTDLRVGGQSCVS
;
A
#
# COMPACT_ATOMS: atom_id res chain seq x y z
N MET A 1 -3.21 -34.67 34.00
CA MET A 1 -3.45 -36.10 34.33
C MET A 1 -4.95 -36.33 34.34
N PHE A 2 -5.43 -37.53 34.00
CA PHE A 2 -6.84 -37.90 33.75
C PHE A 2 -7.49 -37.27 32.49
N THR A 3 -8.47 -37.90 31.83
CA THR A 3 -8.45 -39.19 31.09
C THR A 3 -9.64 -39.27 30.13
N LYS A 4 -9.57 -40.12 29.10
CA LYS A 4 -10.66 -40.35 28.13
C LYS A 4 -11.80 -41.24 28.68
N SER A 5 -13.00 -41.05 28.09
CA SER A 5 -13.90 -42.09 27.55
C SER A 5 -15.16 -42.55 28.33
N LEU A 6 -16.20 -42.80 27.49
CA LEU A 6 -17.49 -43.54 27.60
C LEU A 6 -18.75 -42.64 27.65
N LEU A 7 -19.72 -42.65 26.70
CA LEU A 7 -20.24 -43.62 25.70
C LEU A 7 -21.23 -44.66 26.25
N MET A 8 -22.52 -44.52 25.90
CA MET A 8 -23.51 -45.60 25.78
C MET A 8 -24.65 -45.17 24.81
N SER A 9 -25.73 -45.96 24.60
CA SER A 9 -26.69 -45.69 23.50
C SER A 9 -28.11 -46.24 23.71
N LEU A 10 -29.09 -45.59 23.06
CA LEU A 10 -30.44 -46.10 22.73
C LEU A 10 -30.70 -45.78 21.22
N LEU A 11 -30.97 -46.70 20.28
CA LEU A 11 -31.99 -47.77 20.20
C LEU A 11 -33.42 -47.21 20.26
N LEU A 12 -34.40 -47.50 19.37
CA LEU A 12 -34.59 -48.36 18.19
C LEU A 12 -35.68 -47.65 17.32
N ALA A 13 -36.04 -47.99 16.08
CA ALA A 13 -36.29 -49.31 15.49
C ALA A 13 -36.27 -49.22 13.95
N GLY A 14 -36.22 -50.38 13.28
CA GLY A 14 -36.31 -50.47 11.82
C GLY A 14 -37.42 -51.39 11.34
N THR A 15 -37.68 -51.36 10.04
CA THR A 15 -38.43 -52.37 9.30
C THR A 15 -37.70 -52.67 7.99
N ALA A 16 -37.47 -53.95 7.72
CA ALA A 16 -36.79 -54.43 6.52
C ALA A 16 -37.72 -55.34 5.71
N ILE A 17 -37.68 -55.23 4.39
CA ILE A 17 -38.29 -56.19 3.46
C ILE A 17 -37.26 -56.54 2.38
N LYS A 18 -37.10 -57.84 2.12
CA LYS A 18 -36.27 -58.44 1.06
C LYS A 18 -36.85 -58.04 -0.32
N GLY A 19 -36.13 -57.88 -1.42
CA GLY A 19 -34.78 -58.34 -1.80
C GLY A 19 -34.90 -59.02 -3.18
N CYS A 20 -34.12 -58.58 -4.17
CA CYS A 20 -34.05 -59.22 -5.50
C CYS A 20 -32.72 -58.87 -6.20
N GLU A 21 -32.37 -59.62 -7.24
CA GLU A 21 -30.98 -59.83 -7.68
C GLU A 21 -30.44 -58.86 -8.76
N ALA A 22 -29.10 -58.76 -8.77
CA ALA A 22 -28.21 -58.59 -9.92
C ALA A 22 -28.64 -57.73 -11.14
N CYS A 23 -27.94 -56.60 -11.30
CA CYS A 23 -27.30 -56.28 -12.59
C CYS A 23 -26.08 -55.37 -12.36
N GLY A 24 -24.99 -55.58 -13.09
CA GLY A 24 -23.69 -54.99 -12.76
C GLY A 24 -23.39 -53.66 -13.46
N SER A 25 -22.71 -52.76 -12.75
CA SER A 25 -21.55 -52.02 -13.25
C SER A 25 -20.86 -51.29 -12.09
N CYS A 26 -19.68 -51.77 -11.71
CA CYS A 26 -18.78 -50.97 -10.88
C CYS A 26 -18.12 -49.93 -11.79
N VAL A 27 -18.69 -48.73 -11.84
CA VAL A 27 -18.02 -47.55 -12.42
C VAL A 27 -17.20 -46.93 -11.31
N GLU A 28 -15.87 -47.02 -11.42
CA GLU A 28 -14.96 -46.29 -10.55
C GLU A 28 -15.19 -44.78 -10.68
N PRO A 29 -15.06 -44.00 -9.59
CA PRO A 29 -15.15 -42.55 -9.69
C PRO A 29 -14.01 -42.03 -10.57
N ARG A 30 -14.36 -41.40 -11.69
CA ARG A 30 -13.37 -40.70 -12.54
C ARG A 30 -12.65 -39.66 -11.71
N HIS A 31 -11.32 -39.58 -11.87
CA HIS A 31 -10.52 -38.52 -11.28
C HIS A 31 -11.00 -37.15 -11.77
N ALA A 32 -11.49 -36.31 -10.85
CA ALA A 32 -11.86 -34.93 -11.13
C ALA A 32 -10.69 -34.02 -11.57
N GLY A 33 -9.46 -34.55 -11.62
CA GLY A 33 -8.26 -33.84 -12.07
C GLY A 33 -8.14 -33.67 -13.60
N ASP A 34 -8.62 -34.62 -14.40
CA ASP A 34 -8.43 -34.59 -15.87
C ASP A 34 -9.45 -33.69 -16.59
N GLU A 35 -10.71 -33.67 -16.14
CA GLU A 35 -11.75 -32.82 -16.73
C GLU A 35 -11.44 -31.33 -16.53
N GLY A 36 -10.93 -30.93 -15.36
CA GLY A 36 -10.52 -29.54 -15.08
C GLY A 36 -9.33 -29.04 -15.91
N ASN A 37 -8.34 -29.91 -16.18
CA ASN A 37 -7.14 -29.57 -16.97
C ASN A 37 -7.47 -29.51 -18.48
N SER A 38 -8.30 -30.44 -18.98
CA SER A 38 -8.76 -30.39 -20.37
C SER A 38 -9.62 -29.16 -20.68
N SER A 39 -10.50 -28.76 -19.75
CA SER A 39 -11.26 -27.50 -19.84
C SER A 39 -10.35 -26.26 -19.89
N ALA A 40 -9.37 -26.17 -18.98
CA ALA A 40 -8.43 -25.05 -18.92
C ALA A 40 -7.65 -24.87 -20.24
N ARG A 41 -7.14 -25.97 -20.80
CA ARG A 41 -6.42 -25.96 -22.08
C ARG A 41 -7.30 -25.53 -23.25
N SER A 42 -8.59 -25.87 -23.24
CA SER A 42 -9.54 -25.39 -24.26
C SER A 42 -9.73 -23.87 -24.19
N LEU A 43 -9.87 -23.30 -22.98
CA LEU A 43 -9.99 -21.84 -22.80
C LEU A 43 -8.75 -21.10 -23.31
N ILE A 44 -7.55 -21.56 -22.96
CA ILE A 44 -6.28 -20.99 -23.46
C ILE A 44 -6.19 -21.10 -24.99
N HIS A 45 -6.53 -22.26 -25.56
CA HIS A 45 -6.52 -22.46 -27.01
C HIS A 45 -7.47 -21.50 -27.75
N ASP A 46 -8.70 -21.34 -27.25
CA ASP A 46 -9.70 -20.48 -27.87
C ASP A 46 -9.34 -18.99 -27.72
N ALA A 47 -8.73 -18.60 -26.61
CA ALA A 47 -8.20 -17.25 -26.40
C ALA A 47 -6.97 -16.96 -27.30
N ILE A 48 -6.03 -17.91 -27.45
CA ILE A 48 -4.91 -17.80 -28.41
C ILE A 48 -5.44 -17.65 -29.84
N LYS A 49 -6.49 -18.39 -30.20
CA LYS A 49 -7.16 -18.28 -31.50
C LYS A 49 -7.81 -16.91 -31.69
N ALA A 50 -8.53 -16.41 -30.69
CA ALA A 50 -9.16 -15.08 -30.71
C ALA A 50 -8.13 -13.94 -30.81
N LEU A 51 -6.95 -14.09 -30.19
CA LEU A 51 -5.85 -13.13 -30.27
C LEU A 51 -5.19 -13.03 -31.65
N GLY A 52 -5.49 -13.90 -32.61
CA GLY A 52 -4.84 -13.94 -33.93
C GLY A 52 -4.11 -15.26 -34.24
N GLY A 53 -4.11 -16.20 -33.30
CA GLY A 53 -3.56 -17.55 -33.48
C GLY A 53 -2.09 -17.69 -33.13
N ARG A 54 -1.73 -18.92 -32.75
CA ARG A 54 -0.39 -19.34 -32.27
C ARG A 54 0.76 -18.90 -33.19
N GLN A 55 0.61 -19.03 -34.51
CA GLN A 55 1.66 -18.66 -35.46
C GLN A 55 1.93 -17.16 -35.48
N SER A 56 0.87 -16.34 -35.45
CA SER A 56 0.96 -14.88 -35.45
C SER A 56 1.67 -14.39 -34.18
N LEU A 57 1.30 -14.94 -33.01
CA LEU A 57 1.91 -14.62 -31.74
C LEU A 57 3.39 -15.07 -31.65
N HIS A 58 3.75 -16.25 -32.17
CA HIS A 58 5.17 -16.67 -32.28
C HIS A 58 5.99 -15.81 -33.27
N ASN A 59 5.34 -15.18 -34.26
CA ASN A 59 5.96 -14.25 -35.21
C ASN A 59 5.99 -12.80 -34.68
N LEU A 60 5.42 -12.51 -33.51
CA LEU A 60 5.48 -11.20 -32.86
C LEU A 60 6.78 -11.07 -32.08
N HIS A 61 7.87 -10.69 -32.73
CA HIS A 61 9.20 -10.52 -32.14
C HIS A 61 9.33 -9.26 -31.28
N GLY A 62 8.41 -8.31 -31.42
CA GLY A 62 8.28 -7.16 -30.52
C GLY A 62 6.99 -6.40 -30.75
N VAL A 63 6.66 -5.45 -29.87
CA VAL A 63 5.50 -4.57 -30.02
C VAL A 63 5.69 -3.28 -29.23
N THR A 64 5.24 -2.15 -29.77
CA THR A 64 5.14 -0.88 -29.03
C THR A 64 3.68 -0.46 -28.93
N TYR A 65 3.22 -0.16 -27.72
CA TYR A 65 1.96 0.48 -27.42
C TYR A 65 2.24 1.97 -27.15
N GLU A 66 1.68 2.87 -27.98
CA GLU A 66 1.83 4.32 -27.81
C GLU A 66 0.60 4.90 -27.08
N SER A 67 0.78 5.53 -25.92
CA SER A 67 -0.25 6.26 -25.17
C SER A 67 0.15 7.73 -24.97
N PRO A 68 0.01 8.58 -26.00
CA PRO A 68 0.41 9.99 -25.94
C PRO A 68 -0.54 10.89 -25.14
N GLU A 69 -1.77 10.45 -24.84
CA GLU A 69 -2.84 11.32 -24.31
C GLU A 69 -3.30 11.00 -22.89
N ILE A 70 -3.39 9.72 -22.50
CA ILE A 70 -3.96 9.31 -21.21
C ILE A 70 -3.04 8.29 -20.54
N LEU A 71 -2.18 8.79 -19.67
CA LEU A 71 -1.74 8.11 -18.45
C LEU A 71 -2.38 8.82 -17.26
N ARG A 72 -3.01 8.07 -16.37
CA ARG A 72 -3.41 8.52 -15.03
C ARG A 72 -3.07 7.47 -14.01
N VAL A 73 -2.63 7.91 -12.83
CA VAL A 73 -2.32 7.06 -11.69
C VAL A 73 -3.00 7.66 -10.47
N SER A 74 -3.69 6.83 -9.70
CA SER A 74 -4.45 7.18 -8.51
C SER A 74 -4.09 6.21 -7.38
N THR A 75 -4.28 6.64 -6.13
CA THR A 75 -3.71 5.96 -4.95
C THR A 75 -4.75 5.34 -4.04
N LEU A 76 -4.30 4.47 -3.13
CA LEU A 76 -5.02 4.03 -1.93
C LEU A 76 -4.25 4.42 -0.66
N MET A 77 -2.92 4.36 -0.72
CA MET A 77 -1.95 4.83 0.27
C MET A 77 -2.25 6.18 0.93
N GLN A 78 -2.76 7.14 0.14
CA GLN A 78 -2.73 8.59 0.45
C GLN A 78 -4.06 9.30 0.09
N ASN A 79 -5.18 8.58 0.18
CA ASN A 79 -6.50 9.17 -0.11
C ASN A 79 -7.02 10.02 1.03
N TYR A 80 -7.92 10.95 0.73
CA TYR A 80 -8.60 11.69 1.79
C TYR A 80 -9.86 10.92 2.24
N ASN A 81 -10.42 10.08 1.36
CA ASN A 81 -11.48 9.10 1.63
C ASN A 81 -10.93 7.69 1.92
N LEU A 82 -11.42 7.07 3.00
CA LEU A 82 -10.96 5.79 3.57
C LEU A 82 -10.81 4.59 2.60
N PHE A 83 -11.64 4.48 1.56
CA PHE A 83 -11.75 3.26 0.73
C PHE A 83 -11.73 3.51 -0.78
N HIS A 84 -11.72 4.77 -1.20
CA HIS A 84 -11.97 5.13 -2.59
C HIS A 84 -10.90 6.09 -3.07
N SER A 85 -10.30 5.73 -4.20
CA SER A 85 -9.28 6.55 -4.84
C SER A 85 -9.85 7.91 -5.24
N ASP A 86 -9.50 8.93 -4.46
CA ASP A 86 -9.89 10.33 -4.66
C ASP A 86 -8.68 11.23 -4.94
N ARG A 87 -7.47 10.76 -4.61
CA ARG A 87 -6.20 11.39 -4.97
C ARG A 87 -5.55 10.73 -6.18
N TYR A 88 -5.05 11.59 -7.07
CA TYR A 88 -4.15 11.20 -8.15
C TYR A 88 -2.71 11.29 -7.65
N VAL A 89 -1.85 10.39 -8.13
CA VAL A 89 -0.39 10.56 -8.18
C VAL A 89 -0.02 11.25 -9.49
N VAL A 90 -0.68 10.84 -10.58
CA VAL A 90 -0.51 11.38 -11.93
C VAL A 90 -1.87 11.76 -12.49
N SER A 91 -2.12 13.06 -12.59
CA SER A 91 -3.38 13.61 -13.09
C SER A 91 -3.47 13.58 -14.63
N HIS A 92 -2.32 13.73 -15.29
CA HIS A 92 -2.16 13.57 -16.73
C HIS A 92 -0.72 13.22 -17.11
N GLY A 93 -0.57 12.48 -18.20
CA GLY A 93 0.72 12.11 -18.75
C GLY A 93 0.61 11.26 -20.00
N SER A 94 1.78 10.79 -20.44
CA SER A 94 1.97 9.92 -21.58
C SER A 94 2.87 8.74 -21.22
N GLN A 95 2.70 7.64 -21.94
CA GLN A 95 3.43 6.39 -21.74
C GLN A 95 3.60 5.66 -23.06
N ASN A 96 4.79 5.16 -23.34
CA ASN A 96 5.00 4.09 -24.32
C ASN A 96 5.41 2.82 -23.58
N ILE A 97 4.84 1.68 -23.98
CA ILE A 97 5.30 0.36 -23.51
C ILE A 97 5.77 -0.43 -24.72
N SER A 98 7.06 -0.73 -24.76
CA SER A 98 7.69 -1.54 -25.80
C SER A 98 8.10 -2.90 -25.25
N TYR A 99 7.93 -3.96 -26.04
CA TYR A 99 8.39 -5.32 -25.75
C TYR A 99 9.32 -5.84 -26.85
N SER A 100 10.28 -6.67 -26.45
CA SER A 100 11.03 -7.56 -27.32
C SER A 100 10.91 -9.01 -26.82
N PHE A 101 10.79 -9.94 -27.77
CA PHE A 101 10.59 -11.37 -27.53
C PHE A 101 11.61 -12.20 -28.30
N SER A 102 12.89 -11.94 -28.02
CA SER A 102 14.05 -12.73 -28.48
C SER A 102 14.23 -13.96 -27.58
N ASP A 103 15.43 -14.20 -27.02
CA ASP A 103 15.71 -15.34 -26.14
C ASP A 103 15.05 -15.21 -24.76
N THR A 104 14.82 -13.96 -24.33
CA THR A 104 14.14 -13.58 -23.08
C THR A 104 13.18 -12.43 -23.37
N MET A 105 12.08 -12.31 -22.63
CA MET A 105 11.26 -11.10 -22.68
C MET A 105 12.06 -9.91 -22.15
N ALA A 106 12.08 -8.82 -22.91
CA ALA A 106 12.45 -7.50 -22.41
C ALA A 106 11.27 -6.53 -22.59
N GLN A 107 11.11 -5.59 -21.67
CA GLN A 107 10.16 -4.49 -21.73
C GLN A 107 10.90 -3.17 -21.54
N ARG A 108 10.43 -2.11 -22.20
CA ARG A 108 10.81 -0.72 -21.91
C ARG A 108 9.55 0.11 -21.72
N ILE A 109 9.52 0.88 -20.63
CA ILE A 109 8.51 1.90 -20.35
C ILE A 109 9.18 3.26 -20.53
N ASP A 110 8.66 4.08 -21.44
CA ASP A 110 8.99 5.50 -21.54
C ASP A 110 7.81 6.28 -20.97
N ARG A 111 7.99 7.04 -19.90
CA ARG A 111 6.93 7.83 -19.23
C ARG A 111 7.30 9.31 -19.23
N ASN A 112 6.31 10.17 -19.44
CA ASN A 112 6.41 11.62 -19.26
C ASN A 112 5.07 12.13 -18.72
N TYR A 113 5.06 12.66 -17.50
CA TYR A 113 3.84 13.03 -16.80
C TYR A 113 4.01 14.17 -15.80
N GLN A 114 2.89 14.76 -15.39
CA GLN A 114 2.83 15.73 -14.31
C GLN A 114 2.42 15.02 -13.03
N LEU A 115 3.28 15.09 -11.99
CA LEU A 115 2.90 14.75 -10.62
C LEU A 115 1.79 15.70 -10.17
N SER A 116 0.85 15.19 -9.38
CA SER A 116 -0.30 15.92 -8.85
C SER A 116 0.05 16.86 -7.67
N ASP A 117 -0.92 17.69 -7.30
CA ASP A 117 -0.93 18.56 -6.11
C ASP A 117 -0.65 17.83 -4.79
N TYR A 118 -0.90 16.52 -4.74
CA TYR A 118 -0.50 15.64 -3.64
C TYR A 118 0.94 15.88 -3.17
N PHE A 119 1.89 16.10 -4.09
CA PHE A 119 3.33 16.23 -3.77
C PHE A 119 3.80 17.63 -3.32
N PHE A 120 2.90 18.57 -2.97
CA PHE A 120 3.31 19.88 -2.47
C PHE A 120 4.17 19.82 -1.18
N PHE A 121 4.05 18.75 -0.38
CA PHE A 121 4.94 18.50 0.77
C PHE A 121 6.38 18.13 0.33
N GLY A 122 6.52 17.41 -0.77
CA GLY A 122 7.81 16.90 -1.25
C GLY A 122 8.65 17.94 -1.98
N THR A 123 8.02 18.84 -2.75
CA THR A 123 8.75 19.86 -3.52
C THR A 123 7.88 21.10 -3.83
N PRO A 124 8.41 22.32 -3.65
CA PRO A 124 7.64 23.57 -3.84
C PRO A 124 7.41 23.92 -5.32
N SER A 125 8.19 23.31 -6.22
CA SER A 125 7.87 23.21 -7.64
C SER A 125 7.66 21.74 -7.95
N ILE A 126 6.51 21.36 -8.49
CA ILE A 126 6.25 19.98 -8.91
C ILE A 126 6.66 19.86 -10.40
N PRO A 127 7.91 19.44 -10.73
CA PRO A 127 8.32 19.34 -12.13
C PRO A 127 7.56 18.19 -12.82
N PRO A 128 7.44 18.24 -14.16
CA PRO A 128 7.16 17.05 -14.94
C PRO A 128 8.24 15.99 -14.69
N VAL A 129 7.82 14.74 -14.51
CA VAL A 129 8.70 13.58 -14.41
C VAL A 129 8.81 12.94 -15.79
N GLN A 130 10.03 12.67 -16.24
CA GLN A 130 10.32 11.93 -17.46
C GLN A 130 11.34 10.85 -17.14
N PHE A 131 11.05 9.60 -17.53
CA PHE A 131 12.00 8.50 -17.38
C PHE A 131 11.86 7.43 -18.47
N SER A 132 12.95 6.70 -18.68
CA SER A 132 13.01 5.47 -19.47
C SER A 132 13.42 4.31 -18.55
N LEU A 133 12.56 3.31 -18.40
CA LEU A 133 12.77 2.14 -17.54
C LEU A 133 12.82 0.86 -18.38
N VAL A 134 13.96 0.18 -18.36
CA VAL A 134 14.20 -1.08 -19.07
C VAL A 134 14.13 -2.25 -18.09
N MET A 135 13.43 -3.31 -18.49
CA MET A 135 13.29 -4.56 -17.74
C MET A 135 13.68 -5.75 -18.63
N LYS A 136 14.44 -6.69 -18.09
CA LYS A 136 14.86 -7.91 -18.79
C LYS A 136 14.63 -9.13 -17.91
N SER A 137 13.93 -10.12 -18.44
CA SER A 137 13.67 -11.40 -17.75
C SER A 137 14.83 -12.39 -17.92
N GLY A 138 14.81 -13.46 -17.12
CA GLY A 138 15.81 -14.53 -17.12
C GLY A 138 16.60 -14.61 -15.81
N PRO A 139 17.55 -15.56 -15.69
CA PRO A 139 18.34 -15.73 -14.47
C PRO A 139 19.17 -14.51 -14.09
N GLU A 140 19.70 -13.80 -15.09
CA GLU A 140 20.43 -12.53 -14.96
C GLU A 140 19.50 -11.33 -15.22
N GLY A 141 18.22 -11.45 -14.84
CA GLY A 141 17.21 -10.41 -15.06
C GLY A 141 17.53 -9.10 -14.31
N TYR A 142 16.80 -8.04 -14.65
CA TYR A 142 16.90 -6.74 -13.96
C TYR A 142 15.75 -5.81 -14.32
N ALA A 143 15.59 -4.74 -13.54
CA ALA A 143 15.00 -3.48 -13.96
C ALA A 143 16.03 -2.34 -13.80
N CYS A 144 16.03 -1.37 -14.72
CA CYS A 144 17.01 -0.28 -14.78
C CYS A 144 16.41 0.98 -15.40
N TYR A 145 16.45 2.10 -14.67
CA TYR A 145 16.21 3.42 -15.23
C TYR A 145 17.41 3.81 -16.08
N THR A 146 17.22 3.92 -17.39
CA THR A 146 18.26 4.30 -18.37
C THR A 146 18.25 5.80 -18.67
N GLU A 147 17.19 6.49 -18.28
CA GLU A 147 17.03 7.95 -18.32
C GLU A 147 16.12 8.36 -17.16
N GLY A 148 16.49 9.37 -16.38
CA GLY A 148 15.65 9.91 -15.31
C GLY A 148 15.33 8.90 -14.20
N ASN A 149 14.29 9.20 -13.44
CA ASN A 149 13.76 8.36 -12.37
C ASN A 149 12.31 8.78 -12.05
N ASP A 150 11.65 8.07 -11.13
CA ASP A 150 10.30 8.37 -10.64
C ASP A 150 10.21 8.50 -9.11
N PHE A 151 11.32 8.65 -8.39
CA PHE A 151 11.33 8.82 -6.95
C PHE A 151 11.29 10.31 -6.60
N VAL A 152 10.21 10.79 -5.98
CA VAL A 152 9.92 12.24 -5.84
C VAL A 152 11.01 13.05 -5.12
N PHE A 153 11.77 12.41 -4.24
CA PHE A 153 12.86 13.05 -3.50
C PHE A 153 14.20 13.11 -4.26
N VAL A 154 14.27 12.56 -5.49
CA VAL A 154 15.43 12.67 -6.38
C VAL A 154 15.08 13.60 -7.55
N PRO A 155 15.94 14.57 -7.93
CA PRO A 155 15.67 15.44 -9.07
C PRO A 155 15.43 14.62 -10.35
N GLY A 156 14.33 14.87 -11.05
CA GLY A 156 13.91 14.05 -12.21
C GLY A 156 14.89 14.01 -13.40
N ASN A 157 15.90 14.89 -13.43
CA ASN A 157 16.98 14.85 -14.42
C ASN A 157 18.16 13.94 -14.02
N VAL A 158 18.15 13.36 -12.82
CA VAL A 158 19.12 12.35 -12.38
C VAL A 158 18.64 10.97 -12.84
N THR A 159 19.51 10.24 -13.52
CA THR A 159 19.27 8.82 -13.83
C THR A 159 19.75 7.95 -12.68
N THR A 160 18.89 7.12 -12.11
CA THR A 160 19.22 6.29 -10.93
C THR A 160 19.91 4.97 -11.28
N GLY A 161 19.58 4.36 -12.42
CA GLY A 161 20.14 3.07 -12.84
C GLY A 161 19.34 1.87 -12.36
N TYR A 162 20.02 0.80 -11.94
CA TYR A 162 19.40 -0.48 -11.57
C TYR A 162 18.49 -0.34 -10.33
N THR A 163 17.38 -1.09 -10.29
CA THR A 163 16.55 -1.17 -9.08
C THR A 163 17.13 -2.19 -8.10
N ASP A 164 16.65 -2.19 -6.86
CA ASP A 164 16.81 -3.35 -5.98
C ASP A 164 16.07 -4.58 -6.54
N SER A 165 16.33 -5.74 -5.93
CA SER A 165 15.81 -7.03 -6.41
C SER A 165 14.32 -7.24 -6.15
N ALA A 166 13.73 -6.58 -5.15
CA ALA A 166 12.30 -6.69 -4.86
C ALA A 166 11.46 -5.86 -5.83
N LEU A 167 11.89 -4.62 -6.11
CA LEU A 167 11.26 -3.81 -7.17
C LEU A 167 11.45 -4.46 -8.55
N ALA A 168 12.62 -5.03 -8.84
CA ALA A 168 12.83 -5.76 -10.10
C ALA A 168 11.88 -6.97 -10.25
N ASP A 169 11.63 -7.73 -9.17
CA ASP A 169 10.70 -8.86 -9.15
C ASP A 169 9.25 -8.43 -9.41
N TYR A 170 8.80 -7.40 -8.68
CA TYR A 170 7.48 -6.81 -8.88
C TYR A 170 7.27 -6.29 -10.31
N LEU A 171 8.21 -5.48 -10.81
CA LEU A 171 8.11 -4.87 -12.14
C LEU A 171 8.11 -5.92 -13.26
N LEU A 172 8.97 -6.94 -13.17
CA LEU A 172 8.99 -8.03 -14.15
C LEU A 172 7.72 -8.88 -14.09
N PHE A 173 7.13 -9.08 -12.92
CA PHE A 173 5.83 -9.73 -12.77
C PHE A 173 4.71 -8.91 -13.46
N GLN A 174 4.63 -7.59 -13.24
CA GLN A 174 3.66 -6.74 -13.94
C GLN A 174 3.90 -6.69 -15.46
N ALA A 175 5.16 -6.71 -15.91
CA ALA A 175 5.54 -6.78 -17.31
C ALA A 175 5.11 -8.12 -17.96
N GLN A 176 5.32 -9.24 -17.27
CA GLN A 176 4.85 -10.56 -17.71
C GLN A 176 3.32 -10.62 -17.76
N LYS A 177 2.63 -10.08 -16.75
CA LYS A 177 1.16 -10.01 -16.64
C LYS A 177 0.50 -9.27 -17.81
N MET A 178 1.16 -8.26 -18.38
CA MET A 178 0.69 -7.53 -19.57
C MET A 178 1.19 -8.12 -20.91
N SER A 179 2.13 -9.07 -20.90
CA SER A 179 2.76 -9.62 -22.13
C SER A 179 1.71 -10.15 -23.12
N PRO A 180 1.65 -9.65 -24.38
CA PRO A 180 0.81 -10.23 -25.42
C PRO A 180 1.20 -11.66 -25.83
N ARG A 181 2.33 -12.19 -25.33
CA ARG A 181 2.70 -13.61 -25.47
C ARG A 181 2.31 -14.48 -24.27
N LEU A 182 1.84 -13.91 -23.14
CA LEU A 182 1.61 -14.64 -21.88
C LEU A 182 0.87 -15.98 -22.06
N LEU A 183 -0.17 -16.03 -22.90
CA LEU A 183 -0.92 -17.28 -23.12
C LEU A 183 -0.09 -18.41 -23.76
N LEU A 184 0.91 -18.08 -24.57
CA LEU A 184 1.86 -19.05 -25.13
C LEU A 184 2.87 -19.56 -24.10
N ASP A 185 3.12 -18.78 -23.05
CA ASP A 185 4.02 -19.14 -21.97
C ASP A 185 3.28 -20.07 -21.00
N ILE A 186 2.11 -19.64 -20.51
CA ILE A 186 1.34 -20.39 -19.49
C ILE A 186 0.63 -21.64 -20.04
N GLU A 187 0.48 -21.84 -21.35
CA GLU A 187 -0.15 -23.06 -21.90
C GLU A 187 0.55 -24.36 -21.48
N ARG A 188 1.82 -24.26 -21.05
CA ARG A 188 2.70 -25.36 -20.65
C ARG A 188 2.69 -25.59 -19.14
N HIS A 189 2.15 -24.65 -18.38
CA HIS A 189 2.13 -24.62 -16.92
C HIS A 189 1.04 -25.53 -16.31
N ARG A 190 1.00 -25.58 -14.98
CA ARG A 190 -0.03 -26.27 -14.19
C ARG A 190 -1.32 -25.46 -14.11
N LEU A 191 -2.16 -25.60 -15.13
CA LEU A 191 -3.41 -24.87 -15.27
C LEU A 191 -4.62 -25.51 -14.55
N GLN A 192 -5.54 -24.68 -14.06
CA GLN A 192 -6.84 -25.07 -13.52
C GLN A 192 -7.95 -24.16 -14.07
N SER A 193 -9.04 -24.76 -14.57
CA SER A 193 -10.24 -24.00 -14.96
C SER A 193 -10.94 -23.48 -13.71
N VAL A 194 -11.24 -22.19 -13.67
CA VAL A 194 -11.95 -21.49 -12.58
C VAL A 194 -12.96 -20.51 -13.19
N ASN A 195 -13.76 -19.85 -12.35
CA ASN A 195 -14.50 -18.66 -12.73
C ASN A 195 -13.98 -17.47 -11.92
N VAL A 196 -13.91 -16.31 -12.56
CA VAL A 196 -13.66 -15.02 -11.90
C VAL A 196 -14.99 -14.28 -11.87
N ASP A 197 -15.50 -13.96 -10.69
CA ASP A 197 -16.67 -13.10 -10.56
C ASP A 197 -16.27 -11.63 -10.70
N ILE A 198 -17.04 -10.89 -11.49
CA ILE A 198 -16.92 -9.44 -11.64
C ILE A 198 -18.32 -8.86 -11.51
N ASN A 199 -18.61 -8.25 -10.36
CA ASN A 199 -19.90 -7.62 -10.04
C ASN A 199 -21.10 -8.58 -10.19
N GLY A 200 -20.97 -9.84 -9.77
CA GLY A 200 -21.99 -10.88 -9.88
C GLY A 200 -22.08 -11.55 -11.26
N VAL A 201 -21.16 -11.24 -12.17
CA VAL A 201 -21.05 -11.88 -13.49
C VAL A 201 -19.86 -12.83 -13.49
N PRO A 202 -20.06 -14.16 -13.62
CA PRO A 202 -18.97 -15.12 -13.69
C PRO A 202 -18.36 -15.14 -15.10
N PHE A 203 -17.06 -14.86 -15.19
CA PHE A 203 -16.25 -15.02 -16.39
C PHE A 203 -15.47 -16.34 -16.35
N PRO A 204 -15.45 -17.12 -17.45
CA PRO A 204 -14.63 -18.32 -17.53
C PRO A 204 -13.16 -17.91 -17.49
N ALA A 205 -12.38 -18.61 -16.68
CA ALA A 205 -11.01 -18.24 -16.40
C ALA A 205 -10.11 -19.47 -16.24
N VAL A 206 -8.80 -19.22 -16.37
CA VAL A 206 -7.76 -20.19 -16.12
C VAL A 206 -6.81 -19.63 -15.08
N HIS A 207 -6.67 -20.35 -13.98
CA HIS A 207 -5.68 -20.10 -12.96
C HIS A 207 -4.39 -20.90 -13.28
N ASP A 208 -3.29 -20.18 -13.41
CA ASP A 208 -1.94 -20.72 -13.55
C ASP A 208 -1.26 -20.81 -12.18
N LYS A 209 -0.98 -22.04 -11.74
CA LYS A 209 -0.35 -22.34 -10.44
C LYS A 209 1.17 -22.15 -10.42
N ASP A 210 1.78 -21.91 -11.57
CA ASP A 210 3.23 -21.68 -11.66
C ASP A 210 3.56 -20.18 -11.52
N LEU A 211 2.60 -19.29 -11.82
CA LEU A 211 2.69 -17.84 -11.65
C LEU A 211 1.77 -17.23 -10.57
N ASP A 212 0.90 -18.03 -9.92
CA ASP A 212 -0.23 -17.59 -9.09
C ASP A 212 -1.11 -16.51 -9.77
N LEU A 213 -1.33 -16.68 -11.08
CA LEU A 213 -1.99 -15.70 -11.94
C LEU A 213 -3.26 -16.29 -12.56
N THR A 214 -4.37 -15.55 -12.51
CA THR A 214 -5.65 -15.99 -13.10
C THR A 214 -6.01 -15.12 -14.30
N VAL A 215 -6.21 -15.73 -15.47
CA VAL A 215 -6.66 -15.03 -16.69
C VAL A 215 -8.13 -15.34 -16.96
N ALA A 216 -8.98 -14.33 -16.93
CA ALA A 216 -10.40 -14.42 -17.28
C ALA A 216 -10.65 -13.91 -18.71
N PHE A 217 -11.54 -14.60 -19.43
CA PHE A 217 -11.79 -14.36 -20.84
C PHE A 217 -13.17 -13.75 -21.07
N ASN A 218 -13.26 -12.79 -21.98
CA ASN A 218 -14.52 -12.17 -22.37
C ASN A 218 -15.51 -13.22 -22.90
N LEU A 219 -16.76 -13.17 -22.41
CA LEU A 219 -17.79 -14.16 -22.72
C LEU A 219 -18.12 -14.29 -24.21
N GLU A 220 -18.07 -13.19 -24.96
CA GLU A 220 -18.38 -13.14 -26.40
C GLU A 220 -17.13 -13.34 -27.25
N THR A 221 -16.12 -12.48 -27.08
CA THR A 221 -14.95 -12.42 -27.97
C THR A 221 -13.88 -13.46 -27.68
N LYS A 222 -13.93 -14.12 -26.50
CA LYS A 222 -12.90 -15.04 -25.96
C LYS A 222 -11.51 -14.42 -25.74
N LEU A 223 -11.36 -13.13 -25.99
CA LEU A 223 -10.12 -12.41 -25.71
C LEU A 223 -9.88 -12.34 -24.20
N PRO A 224 -8.61 -12.34 -23.74
CA PRO A 224 -8.29 -12.03 -22.35
C PRO A 224 -8.91 -10.70 -21.94
N PHE A 225 -9.45 -10.63 -20.73
CA PHE A 225 -10.12 -9.43 -20.22
C PHE A 225 -9.55 -8.99 -18.87
N VAL A 226 -9.37 -9.94 -17.95
CA VAL A 226 -8.76 -9.68 -16.63
C VAL A 226 -7.61 -10.63 -16.40
N PHE A 227 -6.50 -10.10 -15.89
CA PHE A 227 -5.36 -10.83 -15.37
C PHE A 227 -5.28 -10.49 -13.89
N ARG A 228 -5.81 -11.39 -13.05
CA ARG A 228 -5.90 -11.24 -11.59
C ARG A 228 -4.70 -11.90 -10.94
N SER A 229 -3.87 -11.08 -10.30
CA SER A 229 -2.93 -11.53 -9.27
C SER A 229 -3.53 -11.26 -7.90
N PHE A 230 -2.95 -11.88 -6.87
CA PHE A 230 -3.26 -11.55 -5.48
C PHE A 230 -2.03 -10.96 -4.81
N GLU A 231 -2.25 -10.02 -3.92
CA GLU A 231 -1.19 -9.36 -3.15
C GLU A 231 -1.61 -9.44 -1.67
N ASP A 232 -0.65 -9.74 -0.79
CA ASP A 232 -0.92 -9.81 0.64
C ASP A 232 -0.63 -8.41 1.23
N HIS A 233 -1.70 -7.62 1.41
CA HIS A 233 -1.67 -6.26 1.92
C HIS A 233 -1.84 -6.26 3.43
N ALA A 234 -1.02 -5.49 4.16
CA ALA A 234 -0.99 -5.56 5.63
C ALA A 234 -2.32 -5.16 6.29
N ILE A 235 -2.99 -4.12 5.76
CA ILE A 235 -4.31 -3.67 6.24
C ILE A 235 -5.49 -4.51 5.72
N PHE A 236 -5.59 -4.71 4.41
CA PHE A 236 -6.76 -5.33 3.75
C PHE A 236 -6.67 -6.87 3.62
N GLY A 237 -5.58 -7.48 4.08
CA GLY A 237 -5.30 -8.90 3.88
C GLY A 237 -5.00 -9.22 2.41
N ARG A 238 -5.40 -10.41 1.95
CA ARG A 238 -5.19 -10.85 0.56
C ARG A 238 -6.12 -10.09 -0.40
N THR A 239 -5.57 -9.09 -1.09
CA THR A 239 -6.29 -8.25 -2.05
C THR A 239 -6.20 -8.79 -3.47
N GLU A 240 -7.17 -8.41 -4.31
CA GLU A 240 -7.14 -8.69 -5.75
C GLU A 240 -6.49 -7.51 -6.49
N ASN A 241 -5.48 -7.78 -7.31
CA ASN A 241 -4.91 -6.81 -8.25
C ASN A 241 -5.25 -7.24 -9.70
N ASP A 242 -6.28 -6.64 -10.28
CA ASP A 242 -6.75 -6.87 -11.64
C ASP A 242 -6.04 -5.94 -12.64
N LEU A 243 -5.23 -6.50 -13.54
CA LEU A 243 -4.96 -5.84 -14.83
C LEU A 243 -6.14 -6.12 -15.77
N ARG A 244 -6.86 -5.09 -16.21
CA ARG A 244 -7.97 -5.21 -17.16
C ARG A 244 -7.56 -4.66 -18.53
N LEU A 245 -7.67 -5.48 -19.57
CA LEU A 245 -7.35 -5.14 -20.96
C LEU A 245 -8.61 -5.25 -21.82
N PHE A 246 -8.93 -4.20 -22.58
CA PHE A 246 -10.17 -4.15 -23.37
C PHE A 246 -10.07 -3.22 -24.59
N ASN A 247 -11.20 -3.09 -25.30
CA ASN A 247 -11.33 -2.37 -26.57
C ASN A 247 -10.26 -2.82 -27.58
N TYR A 248 -10.19 -4.13 -27.82
CA TYR A 248 -9.20 -4.73 -28.70
C TYR A 248 -9.40 -4.30 -30.16
N LYS A 249 -8.29 -4.07 -30.87
CA LYS A 249 -8.25 -3.83 -32.32
C LYS A 249 -7.28 -4.78 -32.99
N GLU A 250 -7.62 -5.21 -34.20
CA GLU A 250 -6.73 -6.01 -35.02
C GLU A 250 -5.63 -5.12 -35.64
N VAL A 251 -4.38 -5.54 -35.49
CA VAL A 251 -3.22 -4.97 -36.20
C VAL A 251 -2.38 -6.13 -36.72
N ASN A 252 -2.20 -6.20 -38.05
CA ASN A 252 -1.46 -7.26 -38.74
C ASN A 252 -1.90 -8.69 -38.36
N GLY A 253 -3.21 -8.93 -38.19
CA GLY A 253 -3.77 -10.25 -37.84
C GLY A 253 -3.64 -10.64 -36.37
N ILE A 254 -3.27 -9.71 -35.47
CA ILE A 254 -3.22 -9.91 -34.02
C ILE A 254 -4.13 -8.90 -33.34
N MET A 255 -4.90 -9.34 -32.35
CA MET A 255 -5.76 -8.47 -31.54
C MET A 255 -4.96 -7.88 -30.38
N PHE A 256 -4.84 -6.56 -30.35
CA PHE A 256 -4.18 -5.81 -29.27
C PHE A 256 -5.18 -4.93 -28.51
N PRO A 257 -5.13 -4.86 -27.16
CA PRO A 257 -5.99 -3.96 -26.40
C PRO A 257 -5.62 -2.50 -26.69
N THR A 258 -6.62 -1.61 -26.66
CA THR A 258 -6.38 -0.15 -26.73
C THR A 258 -6.69 0.57 -25.42
N GLN A 259 -7.15 -0.17 -24.41
CA GLN A 259 -7.41 0.34 -23.06
C GLN A 259 -6.81 -0.61 -22.03
N ARG A 260 -6.18 -0.03 -21.01
CA ARG A 260 -5.64 -0.71 -19.84
C ARG A 260 -6.12 -0.02 -18.57
N LEU A 261 -6.56 -0.82 -17.60
CA LEU A 261 -6.81 -0.38 -16.22
C LEU A 261 -6.06 -1.31 -15.25
N VAL A 262 -5.55 -0.76 -14.16
CA VAL A 262 -5.19 -1.53 -12.95
C VAL A 262 -6.26 -1.25 -11.91
N VAL A 263 -6.85 -2.30 -11.34
CA VAL A 263 -7.98 -2.19 -10.39
C VAL A 263 -7.71 -3.07 -9.17
N GLN A 264 -7.68 -2.47 -7.98
CA GLN A 264 -7.56 -3.21 -6.72
C GLN A 264 -8.96 -3.49 -6.12
N ASN A 265 -9.15 -4.70 -5.58
CA ASN A 265 -10.39 -5.18 -4.94
C ASN A 265 -11.66 -4.95 -5.76
N GLY A 266 -11.53 -4.97 -7.10
CA GLY A 266 -12.63 -4.83 -8.05
C GLY A 266 -13.21 -3.41 -8.22
N THR A 267 -12.99 -2.50 -7.26
CA THR A 267 -13.61 -1.16 -7.19
C THR A 267 -12.63 -0.01 -7.43
N SER A 268 -11.39 -0.10 -6.95
CA SER A 268 -10.46 1.04 -6.91
C SER A 268 -9.53 1.04 -8.12
N VAL A 269 -9.74 1.97 -9.05
CA VAL A 269 -8.89 2.12 -10.24
C VAL A 269 -7.60 2.85 -9.84
N LEU A 270 -6.46 2.16 -9.93
CA LEU A 270 -5.14 2.69 -9.57
C LEU A 270 -4.37 3.24 -10.77
N GLU A 271 -4.57 2.68 -11.97
CA GLU A 271 -3.94 3.20 -13.19
C GLU A 271 -4.89 3.10 -14.39
N GLN A 272 -4.86 4.11 -15.26
CA GLN A 272 -5.56 4.14 -16.53
C GLN A 272 -4.58 4.48 -17.68
N THR A 273 -4.62 3.70 -18.76
CA THR A 273 -3.87 3.98 -19.99
C THR A 273 -4.74 3.82 -21.25
N THR A 274 -4.65 4.74 -22.21
CA THR A 274 -5.27 4.62 -23.55
C THR A 274 -4.20 4.53 -24.64
N PHE A 275 -4.07 3.36 -25.26
CA PHE A 275 -3.15 3.17 -26.39
C PHE A 275 -3.79 3.70 -27.68
N ALA A 276 -3.33 4.86 -28.14
CA ALA A 276 -3.77 5.48 -29.39
C ALA A 276 -3.36 4.64 -30.61
N LYS A 277 -2.23 3.93 -30.51
CA LYS A 277 -1.63 3.15 -31.59
C LYS A 277 -0.86 1.95 -31.02
N VAL A 278 -0.84 0.86 -31.78
CA VAL A 278 -0.02 -0.31 -31.49
C VAL A 278 0.80 -0.65 -32.74
N ILE A 279 2.10 -0.84 -32.58
CA ILE A 279 3.03 -1.19 -33.65
C ILE A 279 3.59 -2.59 -33.36
N PRO A 280 3.11 -3.65 -34.02
CA PRO A 280 3.75 -4.97 -33.96
C PRO A 280 5.02 -5.01 -34.82
N ASN A 281 6.04 -5.72 -34.34
CA ASN A 281 7.36 -5.88 -34.96
C ASN A 281 8.02 -4.56 -35.42
N PRO A 282 8.11 -3.53 -34.55
CA PRO A 282 8.86 -2.32 -34.84
C PRO A 282 10.36 -2.65 -34.95
N LYS A 283 11.12 -1.78 -35.62
CA LYS A 283 12.58 -1.84 -35.60
C LYS A 283 13.10 -1.01 -34.44
N PHE A 284 13.66 -1.67 -33.44
CA PHE A 284 14.37 -1.03 -32.35
C PHE A 284 15.86 -0.86 -32.70
N PRO A 285 16.54 0.16 -32.18
CA PRO A 285 18.00 0.16 -32.01
C PRO A 285 18.48 -1.08 -31.23
N ASP A 286 19.72 -1.52 -31.47
CA ASP A 286 20.27 -2.73 -30.84
C ASP A 286 20.37 -2.60 -29.30
N ASP A 287 20.61 -1.38 -28.81
CA ASP A 287 20.77 -0.99 -27.40
C ASP A 287 19.45 -0.58 -26.71
N PHE A 288 18.31 -0.60 -27.41
CA PHE A 288 17.04 -0.02 -26.93
C PHE A 288 16.48 -0.67 -25.65
N PHE A 289 16.84 -1.95 -25.41
CA PHE A 289 16.46 -2.75 -24.23
C PHE A 289 17.67 -3.16 -23.37
N ASP A 290 18.79 -2.44 -23.47
CA ASP A 290 19.91 -2.63 -22.56
C ASP A 290 19.82 -1.65 -21.38
N GLY A 291 20.17 -2.14 -20.19
CA GLY A 291 20.38 -1.32 -19.01
C GLY A 291 21.67 -0.50 -19.12
N LEU A 292 21.94 0.33 -18.11
CA LEU A 292 23.19 1.10 -18.06
C LEU A 292 24.41 0.18 -17.87
N ASP A 293 25.57 0.65 -18.35
CA ASP A 293 26.86 0.14 -17.86
C ASP A 293 26.91 0.31 -16.33
N GLU A 294 27.45 -0.68 -15.60
CA GLU A 294 27.40 -0.69 -14.13
C GLU A 294 28.11 0.52 -13.48
N ASP A 295 29.10 1.11 -14.16
CA ASP A 295 29.82 2.31 -13.70
C ASP A 295 29.01 3.62 -13.83
N LYS A 296 27.84 3.57 -14.49
CA LYS A 296 26.91 4.69 -14.67
C LYS A 296 25.64 4.56 -13.81
N SER A 297 25.49 3.46 -13.07
CA SER A 297 24.37 3.21 -12.16
C SER A 297 24.74 3.64 -10.73
N ALA A 298 23.79 4.20 -9.97
CA ALA A 298 24.01 4.48 -8.55
C ALA A 298 24.04 3.19 -7.69
N THR A 299 23.50 2.11 -8.24
CA THR A 299 23.22 0.82 -7.61
C THR A 299 23.79 -0.33 -8.47
N PRO A 300 24.24 -1.44 -7.86
CA PRO A 300 24.68 -2.61 -8.62
C PRO A 300 23.49 -3.30 -9.29
N ARG A 301 23.75 -3.95 -10.43
CA ARG A 301 22.77 -4.86 -11.04
C ARG A 301 22.59 -6.08 -10.14
N VAL A 302 21.36 -6.32 -9.70
CA VAL A 302 20.98 -7.50 -8.90
C VAL A 302 19.88 -8.29 -9.60
N PRO A 303 19.93 -9.64 -9.60
CA PRO A 303 18.83 -10.46 -10.10
C PRO A 303 17.53 -10.20 -9.34
N PRO A 304 16.35 -10.35 -9.98
CA PRO A 304 15.06 -10.16 -9.33
C PRO A 304 14.83 -11.24 -8.27
N SER A 305 14.34 -10.85 -7.09
CA SER A 305 13.99 -11.78 -6.02
C SER A 305 13.06 -11.14 -5.01
N LYS A 306 12.04 -11.88 -4.55
CA LYS A 306 11.31 -11.54 -3.33
C LYS A 306 12.25 -11.42 -2.13
N ILE A 307 12.00 -10.45 -1.26
CA ILE A 307 12.75 -10.21 -0.02
C ILE A 307 11.79 -10.46 1.15
N ASP A 308 12.27 -11.13 2.20
CA ASP A 308 11.48 -11.36 3.42
C ASP A 308 11.04 -10.02 4.03
N GLY A 309 9.77 -9.93 4.43
CA GLY A 309 9.16 -8.73 4.98
C GLY A 309 8.56 -7.76 3.96
N TYR A 310 8.83 -7.92 2.66
CA TYR A 310 8.29 -7.04 1.61
C TYR A 310 7.27 -7.76 0.73
N SER A 311 6.04 -7.25 0.68
CA SER A 311 4.99 -7.78 -0.20
C SER A 311 4.90 -7.01 -1.51
N HIS A 312 4.34 -7.63 -2.56
CA HIS A 312 4.05 -6.94 -3.82
C HIS A 312 3.02 -5.81 -3.66
N ALA A 313 2.17 -5.84 -2.63
CA ALA A 313 1.27 -4.72 -2.33
C ALA A 313 2.09 -3.49 -1.89
N GLU A 314 3.01 -3.66 -0.95
CA GLU A 314 3.86 -2.57 -0.44
C GLU A 314 4.75 -1.99 -1.54
N ILE A 315 5.56 -2.85 -2.18
CA ILE A 315 6.49 -2.46 -3.26
C ILE A 315 5.73 -1.75 -4.39
N GLY A 316 4.60 -2.35 -4.81
CA GLY A 316 3.81 -1.84 -5.90
C GLY A 316 3.14 -0.51 -5.58
N GLU A 317 2.66 -0.34 -4.35
CA GLU A 317 2.01 0.89 -3.91
C GLU A 317 3.01 2.03 -3.74
N TYR A 318 4.13 1.82 -3.04
CA TYR A 318 5.18 2.83 -2.88
C TYR A 318 5.80 3.22 -4.23
N TRP A 319 6.02 2.26 -5.14
CA TRP A 319 6.50 2.57 -6.49
C TRP A 319 5.47 3.37 -7.30
N THR A 320 4.21 2.94 -7.28
CA THR A 320 3.10 3.64 -7.98
C THR A 320 2.87 5.05 -7.43
N ASN A 321 3.19 5.29 -6.16
CA ASN A 321 3.16 6.60 -5.49
C ASN A 321 4.47 7.41 -5.60
N ALA A 322 5.46 7.01 -6.41
CA ALA A 322 6.73 7.75 -6.54
C ALA A 322 7.54 7.86 -5.22
N LEU A 323 7.33 6.94 -4.26
CA LEU A 323 7.91 6.93 -2.91
C LEU A 323 8.83 5.73 -2.62
N TRP A 324 9.01 4.79 -3.56
CA TRP A 324 9.93 3.67 -3.37
C TRP A 324 11.40 4.09 -3.48
N GLY A 325 12.05 4.30 -2.34
CA GLY A 325 13.50 4.52 -2.24
C GLY A 325 14.35 3.24 -2.11
N GLY A 326 13.73 2.06 -2.18
CA GLY A 326 14.33 0.78 -1.82
C GLY A 326 13.95 0.30 -0.40
N PRO A 327 14.36 -0.92 0.00
CA PRO A 327 14.08 -1.48 1.32
C PRO A 327 14.56 -0.59 2.48
N TYR A 328 13.78 -0.54 3.56
CA TYR A 328 14.06 0.24 4.75
C TYR A 328 15.38 -0.18 5.43
N ALA A 329 16.36 0.73 5.44
CA ALA A 329 17.70 0.50 5.97
C ALA A 329 17.90 0.88 7.45
N GLY A 330 16.84 1.30 8.15
CA GLY A 330 16.94 1.72 9.56
C GLY A 330 17.23 0.55 10.49
N THR A 331 17.95 0.80 11.59
CA THR A 331 18.40 -0.26 12.50
C THR A 331 18.25 0.11 13.97
N TYR A 332 18.03 -0.89 14.81
CA TYR A 332 17.82 -0.70 16.26
C TYR A 332 19.02 -0.04 16.96
N ASP A 333 20.25 -0.34 16.53
CA ASP A 333 21.46 0.24 17.12
C ASP A 333 21.61 1.75 16.83
N ASN A 334 20.80 2.28 15.90
CA ASN A 334 20.68 3.71 15.58
C ASN A 334 19.32 4.30 16.02
N LEU A 335 18.53 3.57 16.82
CA LEU A 335 17.32 4.10 17.44
C LEU A 335 17.69 4.85 18.73
N THR A 336 17.46 6.16 18.75
CA THR A 336 17.66 7.04 19.90
C THR A 336 16.34 7.34 20.60
N SER A 337 16.43 7.76 21.86
CA SER A 337 15.27 8.12 22.69
C SER A 337 15.56 9.34 23.56
N GLU A 338 14.60 10.25 23.66
CA GLU A 338 14.62 11.41 24.55
C GLU A 338 13.22 11.70 25.13
N THR A 339 13.16 12.43 26.24
CA THR A 339 11.90 12.88 26.87
C THR A 339 11.59 14.32 26.49
N LEU A 340 10.35 14.62 26.14
CA LEU A 340 9.96 15.93 25.56
C LEU A 340 9.56 17.03 26.57
N GLY A 341 9.79 16.82 27.87
CA GLY A 341 9.63 17.84 28.91
C GLY A 341 10.10 17.36 30.28
N GLU A 342 10.57 18.28 31.14
CA GLU A 342 11.05 17.92 32.50
C GLU A 342 9.91 17.40 33.41
N ASP A 343 8.68 17.88 33.21
CA ASP A 343 7.47 17.41 33.90
C ASP A 343 6.71 16.30 33.15
N LEU A 344 7.23 15.83 32.01
CA LEU A 344 6.72 14.69 31.24
C LEU A 344 7.79 13.60 31.02
N PRO A 345 8.38 13.02 32.10
CA PRO A 345 9.45 12.02 31.99
C PRO A 345 9.02 10.69 31.34
N ASN A 346 7.71 10.46 31.24
CA ASN A 346 7.10 9.26 30.66
C ASN A 346 6.65 9.45 29.20
N ALA A 347 6.93 10.62 28.60
CA ALA A 347 6.65 10.91 27.19
C ALA A 347 7.95 10.84 26.37
N HIS A 348 8.16 9.71 25.71
CA HIS A 348 9.40 9.39 24.98
C HIS A 348 9.24 9.63 23.48
N ARG A 349 10.09 10.47 22.91
CA ARG A 349 10.34 10.51 21.47
C ARG A 349 11.33 9.41 21.11
N LEU A 350 11.08 8.70 19.99
CA LEU A 350 12.03 7.75 19.38
C LEU A 350 12.32 8.15 17.94
N LEU A 351 13.61 8.13 17.56
CA LEU A 351 14.08 8.42 16.21
C LEU A 351 15.05 7.33 15.74
N VAL A 352 14.89 6.84 14.51
CA VAL A 352 15.87 5.94 13.86
C VAL A 352 16.83 6.78 13.01
N GLU A 353 17.95 7.20 13.59
CA GLU A 353 18.82 8.25 13.03
C GLU A 353 19.40 7.92 11.66
N ASN A 354 19.61 6.63 11.36
CA ASN A 354 20.20 6.19 10.10
C ASN A 354 19.18 6.04 8.95
N ASN A 355 17.87 6.11 9.23
CA ASN A 355 16.81 6.21 8.23
C ASN A 355 15.52 6.83 8.84
N PRO A 356 15.49 8.16 9.05
CA PRO A 356 14.41 8.83 9.78
C PRO A 356 13.22 9.15 8.85
N VAL A 357 12.24 8.24 8.76
CA VAL A 357 11.02 8.45 7.96
C VAL A 357 9.89 9.00 8.85
N VAL A 358 9.62 8.30 9.96
CA VAL A 358 8.63 8.68 10.99
C VAL A 358 9.30 8.91 12.34
N GLU A 359 8.89 9.96 13.03
CA GLU A 359 9.26 10.27 14.42
C GLU A 359 8.16 9.80 15.37
N HIS A 360 8.49 8.85 16.26
CA HIS A 360 7.49 8.21 17.11
C HIS A 360 7.39 8.89 18.47
N LEU A 361 6.17 9.00 18.98
CA LEU A 361 5.88 9.26 20.39
C LEU A 361 5.47 7.96 21.08
N VAL A 362 5.96 7.74 22.30
CA VAL A 362 5.64 6.58 23.14
C VAL A 362 5.36 7.08 24.56
N LEU A 363 4.18 6.75 25.08
CA LEU A 363 3.72 7.20 26.39
C LEU A 363 3.69 6.02 27.38
N ASP A 364 4.50 6.13 28.43
CA ASP A 364 4.68 5.12 29.47
C ASP A 364 3.72 5.33 30.66
N PHE A 365 2.45 4.96 30.51
CA PHE A 365 1.47 5.02 31.60
C PHE A 365 1.66 3.90 32.63
N GLU A 366 1.09 4.04 33.83
CA GLU A 366 1.21 3.03 34.90
C GLU A 366 0.75 1.62 34.49
N ASP A 367 -0.34 1.50 33.72
CA ASP A 367 -0.99 0.23 33.37
C ASP A 367 -0.65 -0.31 31.97
N GLY A 368 0.10 0.46 31.17
CA GLY A 368 0.52 0.05 29.83
C GLY A 368 1.18 1.16 29.03
N VAL A 369 1.54 0.85 27.78
CA VAL A 369 2.19 1.79 26.86
C VAL A 369 1.25 2.11 25.70
N ILE A 370 1.16 3.40 25.37
CA ILE A 370 0.57 3.88 24.12
C ILE A 370 1.70 4.20 23.15
N VAL A 371 1.65 3.64 21.94
CA VAL A 371 2.58 3.96 20.85
C VAL A 371 1.85 4.80 19.79
N TYR A 372 2.59 5.71 19.15
CA TYR A 372 2.13 6.52 18.03
C TYR A 372 2.73 6.00 16.73
N GLU A 373 1.86 5.85 15.74
CA GLU A 373 2.12 5.37 14.39
C GLU A 373 2.70 3.94 14.28
N ALA A 374 2.40 3.31 13.16
CA ALA A 374 2.90 2.01 12.72
C ALA A 374 3.40 2.02 11.24
N PRO A 375 4.35 2.91 10.87
CA PRO A 375 5.09 2.83 9.61
C PRO A 375 5.68 1.44 9.36
N PRO A 376 5.79 1.03 8.08
CA PRO A 376 6.41 -0.24 7.72
C PRO A 376 7.87 -0.30 8.19
N HIS A 377 8.26 -1.45 8.75
CA HIS A 377 9.60 -1.82 9.24
C HIS A 377 10.10 -1.07 10.49
N GLN A 378 9.80 0.23 10.64
CA GLN A 378 10.10 0.99 11.86
C GLN A 378 9.38 0.42 13.10
N THR A 379 8.16 -0.11 12.90
CA THR A 379 7.33 -0.71 13.95
C THR A 379 8.06 -1.79 14.76
N ASP A 380 8.84 -2.66 14.13
CA ASP A 380 9.59 -3.73 14.83
C ASP A 380 10.67 -3.15 15.77
N LEU A 381 11.25 -2.01 15.42
CA LEU A 381 12.27 -1.32 16.22
C LEU A 381 11.65 -0.68 17.46
N VAL A 382 10.47 -0.08 17.33
CA VAL A 382 9.71 0.52 18.45
C VAL A 382 9.19 -0.56 19.41
N ILE A 383 8.60 -1.64 18.89
CA ILE A 383 8.18 -2.81 19.69
C ILE A 383 9.36 -3.35 20.51
N ARG A 384 10.53 -3.48 19.88
CA ARG A 384 11.76 -3.92 20.56
C ARG A 384 12.19 -2.93 21.64
N TRP A 385 12.15 -1.62 21.36
CA TRP A 385 12.55 -0.59 22.32
C TRP A 385 11.66 -0.61 23.57
N VAL A 386 10.34 -0.66 23.41
CA VAL A 386 9.39 -0.73 24.54
C VAL A 386 9.66 -1.97 25.40
N LYS A 387 9.88 -3.12 24.76
CA LYS A 387 10.16 -4.40 25.43
C LYS A 387 11.47 -4.40 26.22
N GLU A 388 12.52 -3.77 25.69
CA GLU A 388 13.84 -3.73 26.35
C GLU A 388 13.93 -2.65 27.44
N ASN A 389 13.29 -1.50 27.25
CA ASN A 389 13.45 -0.32 28.11
C ASN A 389 12.30 -0.17 29.13
N LEU A 390 11.05 -0.05 28.67
CA LEU A 390 9.87 0.16 29.53
C LEU A 390 9.38 -1.12 30.20
N LYS A 391 9.49 -2.27 29.50
CA LYS A 391 9.12 -3.61 30.01
C LYS A 391 7.65 -3.75 30.42
N LYS A 392 6.78 -2.88 29.90
CA LYS A 392 5.33 -2.92 30.02
C LYS A 392 4.69 -3.43 28.72
N PRO A 393 3.44 -3.95 28.75
CA PRO A 393 2.71 -4.28 27.54
C PRO A 393 2.36 -3.01 26.75
N ILE A 394 2.37 -3.10 25.42
CA ILE A 394 1.75 -2.09 24.55
C ILE A 394 0.25 -2.37 24.60
N THR A 395 -0.52 -1.46 25.20
CA THR A 395 -1.97 -1.62 25.40
C THR A 395 -2.76 -0.89 24.32
N HIS A 396 -2.18 0.15 23.71
CA HIS A 396 -2.83 0.94 22.67
C HIS A 396 -1.84 1.36 21.58
N ILE A 397 -2.38 1.51 20.37
CA ILE A 397 -1.73 2.15 19.22
C ILE A 397 -2.64 3.28 18.74
N PHE A 398 -2.08 4.47 18.59
CA PHE A 398 -2.76 5.61 17.98
C PHE A 398 -2.12 5.89 16.62
N PRO A 399 -2.73 5.45 15.50
CA PRO A 399 -2.48 6.06 14.21
C PRO A 399 -3.21 7.41 14.16
N THR A 400 -2.55 8.48 13.69
CA THR A 400 -3.26 9.75 13.49
C THR A 400 -4.34 9.66 12.41
N HIS A 401 -4.11 8.83 11.38
CA HIS A 401 -5.03 8.62 10.25
C HIS A 401 -4.69 7.38 9.40
N HIS A 402 -5.52 7.11 8.40
CA HIS A 402 -5.43 5.90 7.56
C HIS A 402 -4.35 5.88 6.46
N HIS A 403 -3.46 6.88 6.34
CA HIS A 403 -2.41 6.84 5.32
C HIS A 403 -1.34 5.80 5.66
N HIS A 404 -0.89 5.06 4.64
CA HIS A 404 -0.19 3.80 4.85
C HIS A 404 1.23 3.95 5.39
N ASP A 405 1.92 5.05 5.14
CA ASP A 405 3.18 5.41 5.78
C ASP A 405 3.03 5.67 7.30
N HIS A 406 1.82 5.96 7.78
CA HIS A 406 1.50 6.03 9.20
C HIS A 406 1.07 4.69 9.81
N ASN A 407 0.52 3.75 9.02
CA ASN A 407 -0.16 2.59 9.62
C ASN A 407 0.10 1.19 9.02
N TYR A 408 0.91 1.01 7.96
CA TYR A 408 1.03 -0.29 7.26
C TYR A 408 1.28 -1.48 8.21
N ASP A 409 2.13 -1.31 9.22
CA ASP A 409 2.51 -2.34 10.18
C ASP A 409 1.61 -2.43 11.43
N ILE A 410 0.48 -1.70 11.48
CA ILE A 410 -0.40 -1.63 12.67
C ILE A 410 -0.89 -3.00 13.16
N HIS A 411 -1.02 -3.97 12.24
CA HIS A 411 -1.37 -5.35 12.54
C HIS A 411 -0.42 -5.98 13.59
N LYS A 412 0.87 -5.60 13.60
CA LYS A 412 1.86 -6.08 14.58
C LYS A 412 1.53 -5.65 16.01
N TYR A 413 0.96 -4.45 16.21
CA TYR A 413 0.49 -4.02 17.52
C TYR A 413 -0.81 -4.72 17.92
N VAL A 414 -1.72 -4.96 16.97
CA VAL A 414 -2.94 -5.75 17.21
C VAL A 414 -2.60 -7.20 17.62
N GLU A 415 -1.60 -7.83 17.01
CA GLU A 415 -1.10 -9.16 17.40
C GLU A 415 -0.51 -9.21 18.82
N LEU A 416 0.01 -8.09 19.33
CA LEU A 416 0.44 -7.94 20.73
C LEU A 416 -0.73 -7.70 21.70
N GLY A 417 -1.95 -7.54 21.20
CA GLY A 417 -3.16 -7.27 21.98
C GLY A 417 -3.43 -5.77 22.22
N ALA A 418 -2.74 -4.87 21.50
CA ALA A 418 -3.00 -3.44 21.57
C ALA A 418 -4.31 -3.07 20.89
N LYS A 419 -5.02 -2.09 21.45
CA LYS A 419 -6.25 -1.54 20.88
C LYS A 419 -5.93 -0.32 20.00
N ILE A 420 -6.61 -0.22 18.86
CA ILE A 420 -6.48 0.94 17.97
C ILE A 420 -7.32 2.09 18.54
N ILE A 421 -6.70 3.23 18.82
CA ILE A 421 -7.42 4.48 19.13
C ILE A 421 -7.66 5.19 17.82
N ALA A 422 -8.92 5.41 17.43
CA ALA A 422 -9.26 6.07 16.16
C ALA A 422 -10.63 6.78 16.26
N PRO A 423 -10.89 7.86 15.50
CA PRO A 423 -12.21 8.48 15.50
C PRO A 423 -13.28 7.55 14.91
N GLU A 424 -14.54 7.72 15.32
CA GLU A 424 -15.65 6.83 14.91
C GLU A 424 -15.79 6.73 13.39
N VAL A 425 -15.54 7.83 12.66
CA VAL A 425 -15.57 7.87 11.19
C VAL A 425 -14.59 6.89 10.54
N GLY A 426 -13.40 6.70 11.12
CA GLY A 426 -12.37 5.78 10.63
C GLY A 426 -12.63 4.32 10.99
N ALA A 427 -13.49 4.05 11.98
CA ALA A 427 -13.70 2.69 12.51
C ALA A 427 -14.03 1.60 11.45
N PRO A 428 -14.72 1.86 10.33
CA PRO A 428 -14.90 0.86 9.27
C PRO A 428 -13.60 0.44 8.57
N TYR A 429 -12.63 1.34 8.43
CA TYR A 429 -11.29 1.07 7.86
C TYR A 429 -10.47 0.20 8.81
N TRP A 430 -10.35 0.61 10.06
CA TRP A 430 -9.59 -0.13 11.07
C TRP A 430 -10.17 -1.54 11.35
N LYS A 431 -11.46 -1.78 11.06
CA LYS A 431 -12.10 -3.11 11.11
C LYS A 431 -11.69 -4.08 9.99
N GLN A 432 -10.94 -3.64 8.97
CA GLN A 432 -10.38 -4.55 7.98
C GLN A 432 -9.23 -5.40 8.56
N ILE A 433 -8.53 -4.89 9.57
CA ILE A 433 -7.40 -5.56 10.23
C ILE A 433 -7.92 -6.73 11.09
N PRO A 434 -7.51 -7.98 10.83
CA PRO A 434 -8.01 -9.14 11.57
C PRO A 434 -7.70 -9.05 13.07
N GLY A 435 -8.73 -9.19 13.90
CA GLY A 435 -8.58 -9.19 15.36
C GLY A 435 -8.49 -7.82 16.02
N ALA A 436 -8.58 -6.71 15.26
CA ALA A 436 -8.52 -5.36 15.82
C ALA A 436 -9.68 -5.06 16.80
N GLU A 437 -9.33 -4.72 18.04
CA GLU A 437 -10.21 -3.99 18.96
C GLU A 437 -9.97 -2.49 18.79
N ILE A 438 -11.06 -1.71 18.63
CA ILE A 438 -10.97 -0.27 18.37
C ILE A 438 -11.66 0.50 19.52
N ILE A 439 -10.96 1.49 20.06
CA ILE A 439 -11.52 2.51 20.93
C ILE A 439 -11.88 3.71 20.03
N THR A 440 -13.18 3.95 19.88
CA THR A 440 -13.72 5.06 19.08
C THR A 440 -14.01 6.30 19.91
N PHE A 441 -13.78 7.47 19.33
CA PHE A 441 -14.14 8.77 19.89
C PHE A 441 -14.80 9.68 18.84
N THR A 442 -15.45 10.76 19.29
CA THR A 442 -16.07 11.78 18.42
C THR A 442 -15.50 13.17 18.71
N GLU A 443 -15.98 14.18 17.98
CA GLU A 443 -15.63 15.59 18.20
C GLU A 443 -16.15 16.10 19.57
N GLU A 444 -17.32 15.64 20.02
CA GLU A 444 -17.92 15.99 21.30
C GLU A 444 -17.40 15.15 22.48
N GLU A 445 -17.05 13.89 22.22
CA GLU A 445 -16.54 12.92 23.21
C GLU A 445 -15.15 12.40 22.79
N PRO A 446 -14.09 13.24 22.93
CA PRO A 446 -12.70 12.83 22.65
C PRO A 446 -12.23 11.76 23.63
N PHE A 447 -11.34 10.87 23.20
CA PHE A 447 -10.78 9.85 24.10
C PHE A 447 -9.74 10.49 25.02
N ILE A 448 -9.83 10.22 26.32
CA ILE A 448 -8.86 10.70 27.32
C ILE A 448 -8.29 9.49 28.06
N TYR A 449 -6.97 9.31 27.98
CA TYR A 449 -6.21 8.34 28.77
C TYR A 449 -5.39 9.07 29.82
N SER A 450 -5.30 8.55 31.05
CA SER A 450 -4.55 9.22 32.11
C SER A 450 -4.20 8.31 33.29
N ASP A 451 -3.07 8.59 33.93
CA ASP A 451 -2.71 8.05 35.25
C ASP A 451 -2.55 9.20 36.28
N ASP A 452 -1.83 8.96 37.39
CA ASP A 452 -1.57 9.97 38.43
C ASP A 452 -0.53 11.03 37.99
N THR A 453 0.19 10.83 36.88
CA THR A 453 1.30 11.67 36.42
C THR A 453 0.96 12.50 35.17
N MET A 454 0.33 11.89 34.17
CA MET A 454 0.06 12.51 32.87
C MET A 454 -1.31 12.13 32.29
N GLN A 455 -1.72 12.86 31.24
CA GLN A 455 -2.90 12.55 30.43
C GLN A 455 -2.60 12.76 28.94
N ALA A 456 -3.22 11.95 28.10
CA ALA A 456 -3.27 12.12 26.65
C ALA A 456 -4.73 12.26 26.20
N ARG A 457 -5.01 13.26 25.38
CA ARG A 457 -6.33 13.51 24.78
C ARG A 457 -6.22 13.30 23.28
N PHE A 458 -7.09 12.49 22.70
CA PHE A 458 -7.14 12.18 21.28
C PHE A 458 -8.37 12.87 20.69
N ILE A 459 -8.14 13.71 19.68
CA ILE A 459 -9.05 14.75 19.24
C ILE A 459 -9.25 14.64 17.73
N TRP A 460 -10.50 14.71 17.29
CA TRP A 460 -10.89 14.68 15.89
C TRP A 460 -11.99 15.70 15.67
N HIS A 461 -11.99 16.35 14.51
CA HIS A 461 -13.04 17.26 14.09
C HIS A 461 -13.54 16.88 12.72
N SER A 462 -14.81 17.16 12.46
CA SER A 462 -15.43 17.01 11.15
C SER A 462 -14.80 17.90 10.06
N GLU A 463 -14.07 18.95 10.44
CA GLU A 463 -13.25 19.80 9.56
C GLU A 463 -11.76 19.39 9.52
N ALA A 464 -11.45 18.10 9.73
CA ALA A 464 -10.10 17.55 9.69
C ALA A 464 -9.33 17.97 8.40
N PRO A 465 -8.16 18.66 8.51
CA PRO A 465 -7.47 19.26 7.37
C PRO A 465 -6.96 18.25 6.34
N HIS A 466 -6.42 17.11 6.78
CA HIS A 466 -5.60 16.23 5.93
C HIS A 466 -6.33 15.00 5.39
N ALA A 467 -7.06 14.25 6.24
CA ALA A 467 -7.81 13.06 5.82
C ALA A 467 -9.12 12.94 6.62
N ALA A 468 -10.09 12.16 6.14
CA ALA A 468 -11.42 12.06 6.77
C ALA A 468 -11.37 11.59 8.24
N ASP A 469 -10.42 10.72 8.59
CA ASP A 469 -10.17 10.26 9.96
C ASP A 469 -8.93 10.90 10.59
N TRP A 470 -8.37 11.96 9.99
CA TRP A 470 -7.23 12.66 10.58
C TRP A 470 -7.58 13.25 11.94
N SER A 471 -6.79 12.84 12.92
CA SER A 471 -6.95 13.15 14.32
C SER A 471 -5.57 13.44 14.91
N TYR A 472 -5.56 14.24 15.98
CA TYR A 472 -4.34 14.67 16.63
C TYR A 472 -4.45 14.44 18.13
N SER A 473 -3.32 14.45 18.84
CA SER A 473 -3.32 14.29 20.30
C SER A 473 -2.67 15.45 21.02
N ILE A 474 -3.11 15.69 22.26
CA ILE A 474 -2.49 16.60 23.21
C ILE A 474 -2.09 15.82 24.47
N VAL A 475 -0.82 15.93 24.87
CA VAL A 475 -0.28 15.30 26.08
C VAL A 475 0.13 16.37 27.08
N THR A 476 -0.34 16.24 28.32
CA THR A 476 -0.03 17.14 29.44
C THR A 476 0.18 16.36 30.73
N THR A 477 0.68 17.03 31.77
CA THR A 477 0.63 16.48 33.14
C THR A 477 -0.82 16.26 33.57
N LYS A 478 -1.05 15.37 34.56
CA LYS A 478 -2.39 15.01 35.02
C LYS A 478 -3.21 16.21 35.50
N CYS A 479 -2.54 17.20 36.09
CA CYS A 479 -3.14 18.46 36.50
C CYS A 479 -2.22 19.63 36.08
N PRO A 480 -2.32 20.13 34.83
CA PRO A 480 -1.39 21.12 34.33
C PRO A 480 -1.55 22.46 35.03
N THR A 481 -0.42 23.15 35.20
CA THR A 481 -0.36 24.56 35.56
C THR A 481 -0.08 25.41 34.33
N ALA A 482 -0.20 26.74 34.42
CA ALA A 482 0.07 27.64 33.29
C ALA A 482 1.47 27.44 32.63
N ASN A 483 2.45 26.92 33.39
CA ASN A 483 3.81 26.67 32.92
C ASN A 483 4.13 25.19 32.66
N SER A 484 3.16 24.28 32.77
CA SER A 484 3.38 22.85 32.53
C SER A 484 3.56 22.54 31.06
N THR A 485 4.40 21.55 30.73
CA THR A 485 4.62 21.16 29.34
C THR A 485 3.33 20.65 28.70
N MET A 486 3.13 21.04 27.45
CA MET A 486 2.11 20.50 26.57
C MET A 486 2.79 20.02 25.29
N LEU A 487 2.51 18.79 24.89
CA LEU A 487 2.92 18.23 23.59
C LEU A 487 1.67 18.14 22.70
N ALA A 488 1.83 18.39 21.40
CA ALA A 488 0.80 18.10 20.41
C ALA A 488 1.38 17.24 19.28
N TYR A 489 0.78 16.08 19.02
CA TYR A 489 1.16 15.17 17.94
C TYR A 489 0.09 15.25 16.84
N GLU A 490 0.45 15.78 15.67
CA GLU A 490 -0.50 16.19 14.61
C GLU A 490 -0.26 15.53 13.24
N ALA A 491 0.81 14.77 13.10
CA ALA A 491 1.24 14.14 11.86
C ALA A 491 1.56 15.09 10.70
N ASP A 492 0.59 15.31 9.82
CA ASP A 492 0.81 15.77 8.44
C ASP A 492 0.17 17.13 8.13
N ALA A 493 -0.33 17.84 9.14
CA ALA A 493 -0.70 19.24 8.97
C ALA A 493 0.54 20.14 8.96
N PHE A 494 1.62 19.73 9.61
CA PHE A 494 2.92 20.42 9.61
C PHE A 494 4.10 19.43 9.57
N SER A 495 5.26 19.90 9.09
CA SER A 495 6.48 19.10 8.94
C SER A 495 7.71 19.97 9.14
N THR A 496 8.74 19.42 9.78
CA THR A 496 10.07 20.06 9.88
C THR A 496 11.15 19.33 9.09
N LEU A 497 10.80 18.18 8.48
CA LEU A 497 11.67 17.42 7.58
C LEU A 497 11.48 17.81 6.11
N THR A 498 10.25 18.13 5.72
CA THR A 498 9.83 18.41 4.33
C THR A 498 9.20 19.80 4.22
N HIS A 499 8.73 20.17 3.03
CA HIS A 499 7.77 21.27 2.93
C HIS A 499 6.41 20.81 3.47
N PHE A 500 5.54 21.77 3.81
CA PHE A 500 4.17 21.52 4.25
C PHE A 500 3.21 22.49 3.56
N ASP A 501 1.96 22.07 3.41
CA ASP A 501 0.91 22.95 2.87
C ASP A 501 0.43 23.90 3.98
N THR A 502 0.55 25.20 3.72
CA THR A 502 0.10 26.25 4.65
C THR A 502 -1.40 26.16 4.93
N GLN A 503 -2.22 25.68 4.00
CA GLN A 503 -3.66 25.50 4.23
C GLN A 503 -3.94 24.40 5.26
N LEU A 504 -3.18 23.29 5.24
CA LEU A 504 -3.31 22.20 6.21
C LEU A 504 -2.89 22.68 7.62
N ALA A 505 -1.71 23.30 7.72
CA ALA A 505 -1.19 23.85 8.96
C ALA A 505 -2.13 24.92 9.56
N TYR A 506 -2.66 25.83 8.74
CA TYR A 506 -3.61 26.85 9.18
C TYR A 506 -4.95 26.23 9.62
N GLY A 507 -5.40 25.17 8.94
CA GLY A 507 -6.57 24.37 9.32
C GLY A 507 -6.41 23.77 10.71
N TRP A 508 -5.30 23.07 10.96
CA TRP A 508 -5.00 22.52 12.29
C TRP A 508 -4.90 23.61 13.37
N LEU A 509 -4.23 24.73 13.09
CA LEU A 509 -4.13 25.83 14.07
C LEU A 509 -5.50 26.42 14.47
N ASN A 510 -6.47 26.45 13.56
CA ASN A 510 -7.84 26.86 13.91
C ASN A 510 -8.49 25.89 14.91
N LEU A 511 -8.27 24.58 14.75
CA LEU A 511 -8.75 23.54 15.68
C LEU A 511 -8.01 23.64 17.03
N ALA A 512 -6.69 23.81 17.02
CA ALA A 512 -5.89 24.03 18.22
C ALA A 512 -6.36 25.27 19.03
N VAL A 513 -6.73 26.35 18.34
CA VAL A 513 -7.36 27.53 18.96
C VAL A 513 -8.75 27.22 19.52
N LEU A 514 -9.57 26.43 18.82
CA LEU A 514 -10.90 26.00 19.27
C LEU A 514 -10.83 25.16 20.55
N ASP A 515 -9.79 24.33 20.68
CA ASP A 515 -9.57 23.42 21.81
C ASP A 515 -8.86 24.05 23.01
N GLY A 516 -8.26 25.23 22.82
CA GLY A 516 -7.52 25.94 23.87
C GLY A 516 -6.10 25.43 24.06
N MET A 517 -5.47 24.89 23.01
CA MET A 517 -4.08 24.43 23.06
C MET A 517 -3.13 25.60 23.40
N SER A 518 -2.19 25.37 24.31
CA SER A 518 -1.26 26.39 24.81
C SER A 518 -0.39 26.99 23.70
N ARG A 519 -0.08 28.28 23.80
CA ARG A 519 0.88 28.94 22.89
C ARG A 519 2.32 28.42 23.07
N ASN A 520 2.60 27.81 24.22
CA ASN A 520 3.92 27.28 24.57
C ASN A 520 4.07 25.76 24.27
N THR A 521 3.11 25.16 23.57
CA THR A 521 3.15 23.74 23.19
C THR A 521 4.38 23.38 22.36
N THR A 522 4.97 22.21 22.63
CA THR A 522 5.92 21.56 21.73
C THR A 522 5.14 20.73 20.71
N VAL A 523 5.24 21.11 19.44
CA VAL A 523 4.67 20.36 18.32
C VAL A 523 5.58 19.19 18.00
N VAL A 524 5.00 18.01 17.84
CA VAL A 524 5.65 16.76 17.46
C VAL A 524 5.04 16.34 16.11
N PRO A 525 5.62 16.77 14.97
CA PRO A 525 5.17 16.30 13.67
C PRO A 525 5.56 14.83 13.49
N THR A 526 4.84 14.07 12.66
CA THR A 526 5.29 12.71 12.28
C THR A 526 6.56 12.80 11.45
N HIS A 527 6.64 13.80 10.56
CA HIS A 527 7.78 14.02 9.68
C HIS A 527 8.70 15.14 10.20
N GLY A 528 9.61 14.75 11.07
CA GLY A 528 10.73 15.58 11.50
C GLY A 528 10.77 15.85 13.00
N ARG A 529 11.64 16.79 13.37
CA ARG A 529 11.97 17.05 14.77
C ARG A 529 10.90 17.90 15.45
N PRO A 530 10.63 17.67 16.75
CA PRO A 530 9.77 18.54 17.53
C PRO A 530 10.28 19.98 17.60
N VAL A 531 9.35 20.94 17.62
CA VAL A 531 9.63 22.38 17.72
C VAL A 531 8.59 23.09 18.59
N PRO A 532 8.92 24.20 19.25
CA PRO A 532 7.91 25.06 19.87
C PRO A 532 6.90 25.55 18.83
N LEU A 533 5.62 25.59 19.18
CA LEU A 533 4.51 26.05 18.32
C LEU A 533 4.80 27.42 17.67
N SER A 534 5.49 28.32 18.38
CA SER A 534 5.90 29.62 17.85
C SER A 534 6.69 29.54 16.54
N VAL A 535 7.43 28.46 16.28
CA VAL A 535 8.15 28.28 15.00
C VAL A 535 7.17 28.23 13.83
N LEU A 536 6.07 27.48 13.94
CA LEU A 536 5.02 27.44 12.93
C LEU A 536 4.25 28.76 12.86
N LEU A 537 3.91 29.35 14.01
CA LEU A 537 3.18 30.63 14.06
C LEU A 537 3.97 31.74 13.33
N ASP A 538 5.28 31.83 13.56
CA ASP A 538 6.17 32.80 12.93
C ASP A 538 6.39 32.50 11.43
N GLN A 539 6.33 31.23 11.01
CA GLN A 539 6.48 30.84 9.60
C GLN A 539 5.30 31.24 8.71
N ILE A 540 4.07 31.24 9.26
CA ILE A 540 2.85 31.53 8.49
C ILE A 540 2.10 32.80 8.95
N ASP A 541 2.70 33.60 9.85
CA ASP A 541 2.14 34.83 10.46
C ASP A 541 0.76 34.60 11.13
N TYR A 542 0.60 33.47 11.84
CA TYR A 542 -0.65 33.12 12.50
C TYR A 542 -0.82 33.85 13.85
N VAL A 543 -1.88 34.65 13.96
CA VAL A 543 -2.22 35.38 15.20
C VAL A 543 -2.86 34.43 16.22
N TYR A 544 -2.03 33.87 17.10
CA TYR A 544 -2.45 32.90 18.12
C TYR A 544 -2.83 33.56 19.46
N PRO A 545 -3.94 33.15 20.13
CA PRO A 545 -4.30 33.64 21.45
C PRO A 545 -3.22 33.36 22.52
N PRO A 546 -3.16 34.13 23.62
CA PRO A 546 -2.16 33.93 24.68
C PRO A 546 -2.56 32.79 25.64
N PHE A 547 -2.99 31.64 25.11
CA PHE A 547 -3.41 30.50 25.92
C PHE A 547 -2.22 29.86 26.65
N ASP A 548 -2.46 29.47 27.90
CA ASP A 548 -1.54 28.66 28.70
C ASP A 548 -2.08 27.23 28.88
N SER A 549 -1.31 26.35 29.54
CA SER A 549 -1.68 24.93 29.64
C SER A 549 -2.91 24.65 30.51
N THR A 550 -3.53 25.66 31.13
CA THR A 550 -4.82 25.58 31.84
C THR A 550 -6.03 25.94 30.97
N ASP A 551 -5.83 26.55 29.79
CA ASP A 551 -6.92 26.93 28.86
C ASP A 551 -7.47 25.76 28.03
N LEU A 552 -6.78 24.60 28.06
CA LEU A 552 -7.17 23.37 27.37
C LEU A 552 -8.53 22.87 27.87
N ARG A 553 -9.50 22.84 26.95
CA ARG A 553 -10.94 22.65 27.24
C ARG A 553 -11.62 21.53 26.46
N VAL A 554 -11.00 21.04 25.39
CA VAL A 554 -11.49 19.90 24.59
C VAL A 554 -11.61 18.65 25.46
N GLY A 555 -12.79 18.03 25.51
CA GLY A 555 -13.08 16.92 26.43
C GLY A 555 -13.28 17.31 27.90
N GLY A 556 -13.43 18.61 28.21
CA GLY A 556 -13.66 19.11 29.57
C GLY A 556 -12.39 19.58 30.28
N GLN A 557 -12.47 19.81 31.60
CA GLN A 557 -11.34 20.38 32.36
C GLN A 557 -10.13 19.44 32.39
N SER A 558 -8.93 20.03 32.34
CA SER A 558 -7.66 19.29 32.46
C SER A 558 -7.42 18.72 33.86
N CYS A 559 -8.01 19.33 34.90
CA CYS A 559 -8.03 18.82 36.26
C CYS A 559 -9.49 18.53 36.65
N VAL A 560 -9.81 17.30 37.07
CA VAL A 560 -11.08 16.99 37.73
C VAL A 560 -10.79 16.87 39.24
N SER A 561 -11.49 17.69 40.04
CA SER A 561 -11.31 17.82 41.50
C SER A 561 -11.96 16.71 42.31
#